data_AF-A0AAP5LQK3-F1
#
_entry.id   AF-A0AAP5LQK3-F1
#
_cell.length_a   1.000
_cell.length_b   1.000
_cell.length_c   1.000
_cell.angle_alpha   90.00
_cell.angle_beta   90.00
_cell.angle_gamma   90.00
#
_symmetry.space_group_name_H-M   'P 1'
#
loop_
_entity.id
_entity.type
_entity.pdbx_description
1 polymer ?
#
loop_
_entity_poly.entity_id
_entity_poly.type
_entity_poly.pdbx_seq_one_letter_code
_entity_poly.pdbx_strand_id
1 'polypeptide(L)'
;MMKTSKTTPKAVSFLALVYLILMAFVYGAYIWIEQYRLDQAQYWLASRQLSQEDVIPIQLVGTWSTTTEVVFYALFGCAFIFGVYRSWRLGSTLKSFLIWNTVLIATIGVAGYIVSQFSALAMGNLLQPLLLPASVLAALFLYQVWVSMRSSRNRTMRGKLE
;
A
#
# COMPACT_ATOMS: atom_id res chain seq x y z
N MET A 1 -28.34 9.33 -22.62
CA MET A 1 -26.97 8.97 -23.05
C MET A 1 -25.97 9.73 -22.19
N MET A 2 -25.37 9.06 -21.20
CA MET A 2 -24.38 9.68 -20.31
C MET A 2 -23.03 9.70 -21.02
N LYS A 3 -22.56 10.89 -21.45
CA LYS A 3 -21.24 11.08 -22.06
C LYS A 3 -20.17 10.64 -21.05
N THR A 4 -19.62 9.45 -21.24
CA THR A 4 -18.41 9.03 -20.53
C THR A 4 -17.27 9.89 -21.05
N SER A 5 -16.88 10.89 -20.26
CA SER A 5 -15.63 11.62 -20.44
C SER A 5 -14.50 10.61 -20.62
N LYS A 6 -13.93 10.53 -21.83
CA LYS A 6 -12.77 9.70 -22.12
C LYS A 6 -11.59 10.30 -21.36
N THR A 7 -11.30 9.77 -20.18
CA THR A 7 -10.07 10.11 -19.46
C THR A 7 -8.88 9.75 -20.36
N THR A 8 -8.14 10.77 -20.76
CA THR A 8 -6.99 10.60 -21.67
C THR A 8 -5.87 9.84 -20.95
N PRO A 9 -5.07 9.04 -21.67
CA PRO A 9 -3.99 8.24 -21.07
C PRO A 9 -2.96 9.08 -20.30
N LYS A 10 -2.79 10.37 -20.66
CA LYS A 10 -1.93 11.32 -19.95
C LYS A 10 -2.44 11.66 -18.55
N ALA A 11 -3.73 11.96 -18.39
CA ALA A 11 -4.33 12.29 -17.09
C ALA A 11 -4.25 11.12 -16.09
N VAL A 12 -4.33 9.90 -16.61
CA VAL A 12 -4.23 8.66 -15.84
C VAL A 12 -2.82 8.45 -15.30
N SER A 13 -1.81 8.71 -16.14
CA SER A 13 -0.41 8.59 -15.73
C SER A 13 -0.06 9.64 -14.67
N PHE A 14 -0.61 10.85 -14.80
CA PHE A 14 -0.45 11.89 -13.79
C PHE A 14 -1.09 11.51 -12.44
N LEU A 15 -2.33 11.01 -12.44
CA LEU A 15 -3.00 10.56 -11.21
C LEU A 15 -2.26 9.40 -10.53
N ALA A 16 -1.72 8.46 -11.31
CA ALA A 16 -0.89 7.38 -10.77
C ALA A 16 0.40 7.91 -10.12
N LEU A 17 1.06 8.90 -10.74
CA LEU A 17 2.22 9.55 -10.17
C LEU A 17 1.89 10.26 -8.85
N VAL A 18 0.81 11.04 -8.82
CA VAL A 18 0.34 11.73 -7.60
C VAL A 18 0.05 10.73 -6.49
N TYR A 19 -0.63 9.63 -6.82
CA TYR A 19 -0.87 8.53 -5.88
C TYR A 19 0.43 7.97 -5.29
N LEU A 20 1.43 7.67 -6.13
CA LEU A 20 2.71 7.12 -5.68
C LEU A 20 3.46 8.11 -4.76
N ILE A 21 3.46 9.40 -5.10
CA ILE A 21 4.06 10.44 -4.27
C ILE A 21 3.36 10.53 -2.92
N LEU A 22 2.02 10.52 -2.90
CA LEU A 22 1.24 10.55 -1.66
C LEU A 22 1.52 9.33 -0.79
N MET A 23 1.56 8.13 -1.38
CA MET A 23 1.89 6.91 -0.65
C MET A 23 3.30 6.97 -0.04
N ALA A 24 4.29 7.44 -0.81
CA ALA A 24 5.65 7.60 -0.33
C ALA A 24 5.74 8.64 0.80
N PHE A 25 5.01 9.76 0.69
CA PHE A 25 4.95 10.79 1.72
C PHE A 25 4.33 10.28 3.02
N VAL A 26 3.18 9.59 2.93
CA VAL A 26 2.52 8.98 4.10
C VAL A 26 3.41 7.92 4.74
N TYR A 27 4.14 7.13 3.94
CA TYR A 27 5.10 6.16 4.46
C TYR A 27 6.29 6.85 5.17
N GLY A 28 6.82 7.94 4.62
CA GLY A 28 7.86 8.73 5.29
C GLY A 28 7.38 9.30 6.63
N ALA A 29 6.15 9.83 6.68
CA ALA A 29 5.52 10.29 7.92
C ALA A 29 5.35 9.14 8.93
N TYR A 30 4.96 7.95 8.47
CA TYR A 30 4.86 6.75 9.31
C TYR A 30 6.20 6.40 9.97
N ILE A 31 7.28 6.34 9.17
CA ILE A 31 8.63 6.07 9.70
C ILE A 31 9.02 7.11 10.75
N TRP A 32 8.77 8.39 10.46
CA TRP A 32 9.08 9.48 11.38
C TRP A 32 8.35 9.32 12.72
N ILE A 33 7.06 9.00 12.68
CA ILE A 33 6.25 8.80 13.88
C ILE A 33 6.73 7.59 14.67
N GLU A 34 7.05 6.47 14.00
CA GLU A 34 7.56 5.28 14.67
C GLU A 34 8.95 5.51 15.29
N GLN A 35 9.83 6.26 14.62
CA GLN A 35 11.11 6.65 15.20
C GLN A 35 10.91 7.51 16.45
N TYR A 36 10.04 8.52 16.36
CA TYR A 36 9.71 9.38 17.50
C TYR A 36 9.10 8.58 18.66
N ARG A 37 8.26 7.58 18.37
CA ARG A 37 7.69 6.66 19.36
C ARG A 37 8.76 5.86 20.08
N LEU A 38 9.78 5.37 19.35
CA LEU A 38 10.90 4.66 19.95
C LEU A 38 11.76 5.56 20.83
N ASP A 39 12.07 6.77 20.38
CA ASP A 39 12.89 7.72 21.14
C ASP A 39 12.21 8.08 22.48
N GLN A 40 10.89 8.31 22.45
CA GLN A 40 10.08 8.53 23.65
C GLN A 40 10.05 7.29 24.56
N ALA A 41 9.90 6.09 23.99
CA ALA A 41 9.91 4.85 24.77
C ALA A 41 11.25 4.63 25.49
N GLN A 42 12.39 4.96 24.85
CA GLN A 42 13.71 4.89 25.47
C GLN A 42 13.85 5.90 26.62
N TYR A 43 13.34 7.12 26.44
CA TYR A 43 13.31 8.14 27.49
C TYR A 43 12.52 7.67 28.71
N TRP A 44 11.33 7.09 28.53
CA TRP A 44 10.50 6.59 29.63
C TRP A 44 11.09 5.37 30.33
N LEU A 45 11.75 4.47 29.59
CA LEU A 45 12.48 3.36 30.19
C LEU A 45 13.64 3.85 31.07
N ALA A 46 14.26 4.98 30.73
CA ALA A 46 15.31 5.59 31.53
C ALA A 46 14.78 6.35 32.76
N SER A 47 13.58 6.94 32.70
CA SER A 47 13.06 7.84 33.75
C SER A 47 12.47 7.15 35.00
N ARG A 48 12.38 5.81 35.03
CA ARG A 48 11.88 4.94 36.15
C ARG A 48 10.46 5.22 36.69
N GLN A 49 9.86 6.38 36.44
CA GLN A 49 8.48 6.72 36.83
C GLN A 49 7.80 7.46 35.68
N LEU A 50 6.75 6.84 35.13
CA LEU A 50 5.80 7.50 34.22
C LEU A 50 4.92 8.43 35.04
N SER A 51 4.97 9.73 34.76
CA SER A 51 4.03 10.69 35.33
C SER A 51 2.70 10.67 34.56
N GLN A 52 1.63 11.21 35.17
CA GLN A 52 0.37 11.44 34.46
C GLN A 52 0.53 12.40 33.27
N GLU A 53 1.51 13.30 33.32
CA GLU A 53 1.83 14.23 32.23
C GLU A 53 2.45 13.51 31.03
N ASP A 54 3.13 12.38 31.25
CA ASP A 54 3.70 11.56 30.18
C ASP A 54 2.65 10.73 29.43
N VAL A 55 1.49 10.44 30.05
CA VAL A 55 0.43 9.59 29.46
C VAL A 55 -0.16 10.20 28.19
N ILE A 56 -0.36 11.52 28.18
CA ILE A 56 -0.96 12.27 27.07
C ILE A 56 -0.10 12.15 25.79
N PRO A 57 1.21 12.45 25.80
CA PRO A 57 2.05 12.28 24.62
C PRO A 57 2.13 10.83 24.15
N ILE A 58 2.09 9.81 25.03
CA ILE A 58 2.04 8.39 24.60
C ILE A 58 0.80 8.13 23.74
N GLN A 59 -0.38 8.54 24.23
CA GLN A 59 -1.64 8.35 23.53
C GLN A 59 -1.66 9.09 22.20
N LEU A 60 -1.12 10.31 22.16
CA LEU A 60 -1.08 11.11 20.94
C LEU A 60 -0.23 10.46 19.85
N VAL A 61 0.98 9.99 20.21
CA VAL A 61 1.89 9.30 19.27
C VAL A 61 1.29 8.00 18.76
N GLY A 62 0.64 7.21 19.64
CA GLY A 62 -0.06 5.99 19.23
C GLY A 62 -1.22 6.27 18.26
N THR A 63 -1.95 7.36 18.49
CA THR A 63 -3.06 7.79 17.61
C THR A 63 -2.54 8.23 16.24
N TRP A 64 -1.42 8.96 16.20
CA TRP A 64 -0.80 9.40 14.95
C TRP A 64 -0.27 8.22 14.14
N SER A 65 0.38 7.24 14.77
CA SER A 65 0.86 6.02 14.08
C SER A 65 -0.31 5.28 13.44
N THR A 66 -1.37 5.02 14.21
CA THR A 66 -2.59 4.34 13.73
C THR A 66 -3.28 5.12 12.61
N THR A 67 -3.40 6.44 12.74
CA THR A 67 -4.05 7.30 11.74
C THR A 67 -3.26 7.30 10.43
N THR A 68 -1.94 7.30 10.50
CA THR A 68 -1.07 7.28 9.32
C THR A 68 -1.19 5.95 8.58
N GLU A 69 -1.28 4.82 9.30
CA GLU A 69 -1.58 3.51 8.70
C GLU A 69 -2.96 3.51 8.01
N VAL A 70 -3.99 4.04 8.67
CA VAL A 70 -5.35 4.11 8.11
C VAL A 70 -5.38 4.97 6.84
N VAL A 71 -4.68 6.11 6.82
CA VAL A 71 -4.57 6.96 5.63
C VAL A 71 -3.85 6.23 4.49
N PHE A 72 -2.79 5.49 4.79
CA PHE A 72 -2.08 4.66 3.81
C PHE A 72 -3.01 3.62 3.18
N TYR A 73 -3.80 2.91 4.00
CA TYR A 73 -4.78 1.94 3.51
C TYR A 73 -5.94 2.58 2.75
N ALA A 74 -6.41 3.75 3.17
CA ALA A 74 -7.45 4.48 2.46
C ALA A 74 -6.99 4.90 1.06
N LEU A 75 -5.76 5.43 0.94
CA LEU A 75 -5.16 5.77 -0.36
C LEU A 75 -5.04 4.53 -1.27
N PHE A 76 -4.52 3.43 -0.73
CA PHE A 76 -4.46 2.16 -1.46
C PHE A 76 -5.84 1.68 -1.89
N GLY A 77 -6.84 1.73 -0.99
CA GLY A 77 -8.21 1.33 -1.26
C GLY A 77 -8.87 2.17 -2.36
N CYS A 78 -8.72 3.50 -2.31
CA CYS A 78 -9.20 4.39 -3.36
C CYS A 78 -8.56 4.07 -4.72
N ALA A 79 -7.24 3.87 -4.75
CA ALA A 79 -6.52 3.50 -5.97
C ALA A 79 -6.97 2.12 -6.49
N PHE A 80 -7.20 1.16 -5.59
CA PHE A 80 -7.69 -0.18 -5.93
C PHE A 80 -9.10 -0.13 -6.54
N ILE A 81 -10.05 0.54 -5.88
CA ILE A 81 -11.43 0.70 -6.38
C ILE A 81 -11.40 1.38 -7.75
N PHE A 82 -10.60 2.45 -7.91
CA PHE A 82 -10.45 3.14 -9.18
C PHE A 82 -9.88 2.22 -10.27
N GLY A 83 -8.86 1.42 -9.94
CA GLY A 83 -8.24 0.45 -10.84
C GLY A 83 -9.22 -0.63 -11.33
N VAL A 84 -9.99 -1.23 -10.40
CA VAL A 84 -11.00 -2.24 -10.71
C VAL A 84 -12.15 -1.65 -11.52
N TYR A 85 -12.68 -0.50 -11.10
CA TYR A 85 -13.75 0.20 -11.80
C TYR A 85 -13.37 0.51 -13.25
N ARG A 86 -12.15 1.01 -13.46
CA ARG A 86 -11.61 1.27 -14.79
C ARG A 86 -11.47 -0.01 -15.60
N SER A 87 -10.99 -1.10 -14.99
CA SER A 87 -10.85 -2.39 -15.67
C SER A 87 -12.19 -2.91 -16.18
N TRP A 88 -13.23 -2.87 -15.34
CA TRP A 88 -14.58 -3.29 -15.70
C TRP A 88 -15.23 -2.40 -16.76
N ARG A 89 -15.12 -1.07 -16.64
CA ARG A 89 -15.86 -0.14 -17.51
C ARG A 89 -15.18 0.13 -18.86
N LEU A 90 -13.86 0.09 -18.90
CA LEU A 90 -13.06 0.45 -20.09
C LEU A 90 -12.36 -0.75 -20.73
N GLY A 91 -12.57 -1.98 -20.21
CA GLY A 91 -11.89 -3.18 -20.69
C GLY A 91 -10.37 -3.17 -20.47
N SER A 92 -9.87 -2.26 -19.62
CA SER A 92 -8.45 -2.10 -19.33
C SER A 92 -7.96 -3.28 -18.47
N THR A 93 -6.73 -3.73 -18.70
CA THR A 93 -6.13 -4.76 -17.85
C THR A 93 -5.69 -4.17 -16.52
N LEU A 94 -5.94 -4.87 -15.41
CA LEU A 94 -5.43 -4.56 -14.06
C LEU A 94 -3.89 -4.63 -13.96
N LYS A 95 -3.20 -5.07 -15.02
CA LYS A 95 -1.74 -5.20 -15.09
C LYS A 95 -1.01 -3.93 -14.70
N SER A 96 -1.45 -2.76 -15.18
CA SER A 96 -0.77 -1.50 -14.85
C SER A 96 -0.86 -1.17 -13.36
N PHE A 97 -2.02 -1.41 -12.73
CA PHE A 97 -2.20 -1.25 -11.29
C PHE A 97 -1.30 -2.20 -10.49
N LEU A 98 -1.20 -3.47 -10.91
CA LEU A 98 -0.31 -4.44 -10.29
C LEU A 98 1.15 -3.98 -10.38
N ILE A 99 1.62 -3.60 -11.58
CA ILE A 99 3.01 -3.17 -11.80
C ILE A 99 3.37 -1.99 -10.90
N TRP A 100 2.56 -0.92 -10.90
CA TRP A 100 2.86 0.28 -10.12
C TRP A 100 2.88 0.01 -8.61
N ASN A 101 1.95 -0.81 -8.09
CA ASN A 101 1.95 -1.12 -6.67
C ASN A 101 3.04 -2.14 -6.29
N THR A 102 3.41 -3.06 -7.17
CA THR A 102 4.57 -3.93 -6.94
C THR A 102 5.86 -3.11 -6.88
N VAL A 103 6.05 -2.14 -7.78
CA VAL A 103 7.19 -1.22 -7.75
C VAL A 103 7.18 -0.40 -6.47
N LEU A 104 6.03 0.12 -6.04
CA LEU A 104 5.89 0.85 -4.78
C LEU A 104 6.29 -0.02 -3.58
N ILE A 105 5.75 -1.23 -3.45
CA ILE A 105 6.06 -2.15 -2.36
C ILE A 105 7.54 -2.52 -2.35
N ALA A 106 8.13 -2.80 -3.52
CA ALA A 106 9.56 -3.09 -3.61
C ALA A 106 10.40 -1.88 -3.18
N THR A 107 10.03 -0.68 -3.62
CA THR A 107 10.72 0.57 -3.27
C THR A 107 10.64 0.85 -1.77
N ILE A 108 9.45 0.72 -1.18
CA ILE A 108 9.22 0.88 0.25
C ILE A 108 9.95 -0.21 1.03
N GLY A 109 9.97 -1.46 0.55
CA GLY A 109 10.70 -2.55 1.17
C GLY A 109 12.22 -2.32 1.21
N VAL A 110 12.81 -1.85 0.10
CA VAL A 110 14.23 -1.48 0.04
C VAL A 110 14.52 -0.27 0.93
N ALA A 111 13.68 0.77 0.88
CA ALA A 111 13.82 1.95 1.73
C ALA A 111 13.72 1.59 3.22
N GLY A 112 12.74 0.77 3.59
CA GLY A 112 12.58 0.24 4.94
C GLY A 112 13.77 -0.60 5.37
N TYR A 113 14.33 -1.42 4.49
CA TYR A 113 15.56 -2.15 4.79
C TYR A 113 16.73 -1.20 5.08
N ILE A 114 16.94 -0.19 4.23
CA ILE A 114 17.99 0.83 4.46
C ILE A 114 17.76 1.52 5.80
N VAL A 115 16.54 1.99 6.08
CA VAL A 115 16.18 2.64 7.35
C VAL A 115 16.46 1.71 8.55
N SER A 116 16.15 0.42 8.44
CA SER A 116 16.43 -0.56 9.52
C SER A 116 17.92 -0.70 9.85
N GLN A 117 18.83 -0.38 8.91
CA GLN A 117 20.28 -0.41 9.16
C GLN A 117 20.78 0.81 9.94
N PHE A 118 20.04 1.93 9.87
CA PHE A 118 20.44 3.21 10.49
C PHE A 118 19.54 3.61 11.67
N SER A 119 18.50 2.84 11.96
CA SER A 119 17.54 3.11 13.05
C SER A 119 17.38 1.89 13.94
N ALA A 120 16.85 2.09 15.14
CA ALA A 120 16.46 0.99 16.04
C ALA A 120 15.10 0.37 15.67
N LEU A 121 14.52 0.76 14.53
CA LEU A 121 13.22 0.28 14.07
C LEU A 121 13.33 -1.15 13.54
N ALA A 122 12.56 -2.05 14.13
CA ALA A 122 12.44 -3.40 13.63
C ALA A 122 11.85 -3.41 12.22
N MET A 123 12.40 -4.25 11.34
CA MET A 123 11.92 -4.39 9.96
C MET A 123 10.43 -4.75 9.89
N GLY A 124 9.91 -5.49 10.88
CA GLY A 124 8.49 -5.81 10.99
C GLY A 124 7.59 -4.57 11.03
N ASN A 125 7.97 -3.55 11.82
CA ASN A 125 7.21 -2.30 11.91
C ASN A 125 7.29 -1.53 10.59
N LEU A 126 8.49 -1.46 9.99
CA LEU A 126 8.70 -0.76 8.71
C LEU A 126 7.91 -1.39 7.55
N LEU A 127 7.62 -2.68 7.61
CA LEU A 127 6.83 -3.41 6.62
C LEU A 127 5.34 -3.49 6.97
N GLN A 128 4.92 -3.12 8.17
CA GLN A 128 3.54 -3.27 8.64
C GLN A 128 2.52 -2.59 7.71
N PRO A 129 2.72 -1.33 7.25
CA PRO A 129 1.80 -0.69 6.30
C PRO A 129 1.72 -1.41 4.95
N LEU A 130 2.67 -2.27 4.60
CA LEU A 130 2.68 -3.00 3.34
C LEU A 130 1.94 -4.33 3.39
N LEU A 131 1.64 -4.87 4.58
CA LEU A 131 1.06 -6.21 4.71
C LEU A 131 -0.30 -6.33 4.00
N LEU A 132 -1.18 -5.35 4.19
CA LEU A 132 -2.49 -5.34 3.55
C LEU A 132 -2.37 -5.13 2.02
N PRO A 133 -1.67 -4.10 1.50
CA PRO A 133 -1.45 -3.96 0.07
C PRO A 133 -0.82 -5.19 -0.58
N ALA A 134 0.22 -5.76 0.02
CA ALA A 134 0.92 -6.92 -0.51
C ALA A 134 0.02 -8.17 -0.58
N SER A 135 -0.74 -8.45 0.48
CA SER A 135 -1.68 -9.57 0.51
C SER A 135 -2.81 -9.43 -0.52
N VAL A 136 -3.37 -8.22 -0.68
CA VAL A 136 -4.38 -7.94 -1.72
C VAL A 136 -3.81 -8.13 -3.12
N LEU A 137 -2.61 -7.64 -3.40
CA LEU A 137 -1.97 -7.83 -4.70
C LEU A 137 -1.65 -9.30 -4.98
N ALA A 138 -1.19 -10.05 -3.99
CA ALA A 138 -0.96 -11.48 -4.12
C ALA A 138 -2.25 -12.23 -4.46
N ALA A 139 -3.36 -11.92 -3.77
CA ALA A 139 -4.67 -12.50 -4.06
C ALA A 139 -5.15 -12.17 -5.48
N LEU A 140 -4.99 -10.91 -5.92
CA LEU A 140 -5.34 -10.49 -7.29
C LEU A 140 -4.48 -11.19 -8.35
N PHE A 141 -3.19 -11.34 -8.09
CA PHE A 141 -2.28 -12.05 -8.99
C PHE A 141 -2.70 -13.51 -9.14
N LEU A 142 -2.94 -14.22 -8.03
CA LEU A 142 -3.43 -15.60 -8.04
C LEU A 142 -4.77 -15.73 -8.78
N TYR A 143 -5.68 -14.78 -8.57
CA TYR A 143 -6.96 -14.74 -9.29
C TYR A 143 -6.76 -14.61 -10.80
N GLN A 144 -5.87 -13.72 -11.26
CA GLN A 144 -5.58 -13.57 -12.70
C GLN A 144 -4.96 -14.83 -13.30
N VAL A 145 -4.04 -15.48 -12.59
CA VAL A 145 -3.42 -16.75 -13.03
C VAL A 145 -4.49 -17.84 -13.16
N TRP A 146 -5.35 -18.00 -12.14
CA TRP A 146 -6.46 -18.96 -12.19
C TRP A 146 -7.37 -18.72 -13.39
N VAL A 147 -7.85 -17.49 -13.59
CA VAL A 147 -8.75 -17.15 -14.70
C VAL A 147 -8.09 -17.44 -16.05
N SER A 148 -6.80 -17.14 -16.19
CA SER A 148 -6.02 -17.45 -17.40
C SER A 148 -5.94 -18.95 -17.66
N MET A 149 -5.62 -19.76 -16.64
CA MET A 149 -5.57 -21.23 -16.75
C MET A 149 -6.93 -21.82 -17.13
N ARG A 150 -8.03 -21.33 -16.54
CA ARG A 150 -9.39 -21.78 -16.88
C ARG A 150 -9.78 -21.41 -18.31
N SER A 151 -9.43 -20.21 -18.77
CA SER A 151 -9.69 -19.77 -20.14
C SER A 151 -8.90 -20.60 -21.16
N SER A 152 -7.64 -20.90 -20.87
CA SER A 152 -6.79 -21.77 -21.70
C SER A 152 -7.39 -23.18 -21.81
N ARG A 153 -7.78 -23.79 -20.68
CA ARG A 153 -8.42 -25.12 -20.66
C ARG A 153 -9.69 -25.18 -21.51
N ASN A 154 -10.54 -24.16 -21.46
CA ASN A 154 -11.76 -24.10 -22.26
C ASN A 154 -11.50 -23.96 -23.77
N ARG A 155 -10.43 -23.27 -24.17
CA ARG A 155 -10.04 -23.18 -25.60
C ARG A 155 -9.48 -24.51 -26.11
N THR A 156 -8.66 -25.20 -25.32
CA THR A 156 -8.13 -26.53 -25.69
C THR A 156 -9.23 -27.58 -25.80
N MET A 157 -10.29 -27.49 -24.98
CA MET A 157 -11.45 -28.39 -25.08
C MET A 157 -12.31 -28.12 -26.32
N ARG A 158 -12.49 -26.85 -26.73
CA ARG A 158 -13.23 -26.51 -27.96
C ARG A 158 -12.50 -26.94 -29.23
N GLY A 159 -11.19 -26.75 -29.31
CA GLY A 159 -10.41 -27.17 -30.48
C GLY A 159 -10.20 -28.68 -30.63
N LYS A 160 -10.72 -29.50 -29.69
CA LYS A 160 -10.75 -30.97 -29.80
C LYS A 160 -12.12 -31.51 -30.25
N LEU A 161 -13.13 -30.65 -30.35
CA LEU A 161 -14.51 -31.00 -30.74
C LEU A 161 -14.85 -30.55 -32.17
N GLU A 162 -13.92 -29.87 -32.83
CA GLU A 162 -13.91 -29.59 -34.28
C GLU A 162 -12.98 -30.59 -34.97
#